data_AF-A0AAU1DWI9-F1
#
_entry.id   AF-A0AAU1DWI9-F1
#
_cell.length_a   1.000
_cell.length_b   1.000
_cell.length_c   1.000
_cell.angle_alpha   90.00
_cell.angle_beta   90.00
_cell.angle_gamma   90.00
#
_symmetry.space_group_name_H-M   'P 1'
#
loop_
_entity.id
_entity.type
_entity.pdbx_description
1 polymer ?
#
loop_
_entity_poly.entity_id
_entity_poly.type
_entity_poly.pdbx_seq_one_letter_code
_entity_poly.pdbx_strand_id
1 'polypeptide(L)'
;MTSWIDCGVMAWMEEKRYWEDETVLVYFKGTSLAAMAEGLSARHRPPFAYGNDTAAGDWGVIVHHMFNRDDYDEIDYLDLCPQGAELMVFVPNPCVAKAHGPKAYHYQDGQVSSCIDYEDPDYVGEYWPNKMAPLITAAGLDHQNETYEEQLTQLICDHLGLPALDRDTITVDRDLVASYF
;
A
#
# COMPACT_ATOMS: atom_id res chain seq x y z
N MET A 1 -19.14 6.58 2.00
CA MET A 1 -18.33 5.82 2.98
C MET A 1 -16.90 6.24 2.66
N THR A 2 -16.15 6.80 3.61
CA THR A 2 -14.79 7.29 3.32
C THR A 2 -13.90 6.09 3.01
N SER A 3 -13.20 6.10 1.87
CA SER A 3 -12.25 5.06 1.51
C SER A 3 -11.03 5.08 2.44
N TRP A 4 -10.40 3.92 2.65
CA TRP A 4 -9.12 3.81 3.37
C TRP A 4 -7.97 4.56 2.67
N ILE A 5 -8.17 4.92 1.39
CA ILE A 5 -7.22 5.72 0.61
C ILE A 5 -7.16 7.15 1.16
N ASP A 6 -8.33 7.76 1.39
CA ASP A 6 -8.45 9.15 1.84
C ASP A 6 -8.03 9.36 3.29
N CYS A 7 -8.31 8.38 4.15
CA CYS A 7 -8.12 8.52 5.59
C CYS A 7 -7.04 7.63 6.20
N GLY A 8 -6.47 6.69 5.43
CA GLY A 8 -5.61 5.63 5.92
C GLY A 8 -6.39 4.39 6.40
N VAL A 9 -5.70 3.26 6.52
CA VAL A 9 -6.33 1.96 6.80
C VAL A 9 -6.87 1.91 8.24
N MET A 10 -6.18 2.49 9.21
CA MET A 10 -6.60 2.46 10.61
C MET A 10 -7.76 3.39 10.90
N ALA A 11 -7.76 4.60 10.33
CA ALA A 11 -8.89 5.52 10.37
C ALA A 11 -10.13 4.90 9.75
N TRP A 12 -9.96 4.18 8.63
CA TRP A 12 -11.03 3.42 8.01
C TRP A 12 -11.50 2.26 8.89
N MET A 13 -10.60 1.47 9.49
CA MET A 13 -10.96 0.35 10.37
C MET A 13 -11.68 0.81 11.65
N GLU A 14 -11.27 1.92 12.25
CA GLU A 14 -11.86 2.43 13.50
C GLU A 14 -13.10 3.32 13.28
N GLU A 15 -13.46 3.63 12.04
CA GLU A 15 -14.48 4.64 11.68
C GLU A 15 -14.23 6.00 12.35
N LYS A 16 -12.96 6.33 12.59
CA LYS A 16 -12.53 7.58 13.19
C LYS A 16 -11.68 8.35 12.19
N ARG A 17 -11.88 9.67 12.11
CA ARG A 17 -10.93 10.55 11.40
C ARG A 17 -9.69 10.72 12.27
N TYR A 18 -8.66 9.91 12.04
CA TYR A 18 -7.31 10.28 12.42
C TYR A 18 -6.76 11.16 11.30
N TRP A 19 -6.37 12.39 11.63
CA TRP A 19 -5.79 13.32 10.66
C TRP A 19 -4.35 12.93 10.27
N GLU A 20 -3.79 11.90 10.90
CA GLU A 20 -2.38 11.49 10.83
C GLU A 20 -2.25 9.96 10.76
N ASP A 21 -3.09 9.29 9.98
CA ASP A 21 -2.98 7.84 9.78
C ASP A 21 -1.82 7.52 8.81
N GLU A 22 -0.61 7.48 9.36
CA GLU A 22 0.63 7.13 8.64
C GLU A 22 0.76 5.60 8.54
N THR A 23 -0.08 4.97 7.74
CA THR A 23 -0.08 3.51 7.52
C THR A 23 0.15 3.15 6.06
N VAL A 24 0.70 1.96 5.84
CA VAL A 24 0.99 1.43 4.51
C VAL A 24 0.29 0.09 4.35
N LEU A 25 -0.43 -0.05 3.24
CA LEU A 25 -1.12 -1.27 2.87
C LEU A 25 -0.27 -2.04 1.86
N VAL A 26 -0.03 -3.32 2.12
CA VAL A 26 0.74 -4.19 1.24
C VAL A 26 -0.10 -5.41 0.89
N TYR A 27 -0.42 -5.55 -0.38
CA TYR A 27 -0.84 -6.83 -0.95
C TYR A 27 0.40 -7.61 -1.37
N PHE A 28 0.41 -8.91 -1.13
CA PHE A 28 1.52 -9.78 -1.49
C PHE A 28 1.05 -11.13 -2.02
N LYS A 29 1.80 -11.69 -2.96
CA LYS A 29 1.57 -13.02 -3.52
C LYS A 29 2.92 -13.69 -3.80
N GLY A 30 2.94 -15.03 -3.77
CA GLY A 30 4.18 -15.80 -3.98
C GLY A 30 5.14 -15.80 -2.78
N THR A 31 4.71 -15.24 -1.65
CA THR A 31 5.38 -15.28 -0.34
C THR A 31 4.33 -15.55 0.75
N SER A 32 4.77 -15.93 1.96
CA SER A 32 3.87 -16.21 3.07
C SER A 32 3.64 -14.98 3.94
N LEU A 33 2.50 -14.93 4.63
CA LEU A 33 2.22 -13.90 5.63
C LEU A 33 3.32 -13.82 6.69
N ALA A 34 3.79 -14.98 7.17
CA ALA A 34 4.86 -15.05 8.15
C ALA A 34 6.18 -14.45 7.63
N ALA A 35 6.57 -14.76 6.38
CA ALA A 35 7.78 -14.22 5.77
C ALA A 35 7.69 -12.70 5.55
N MET A 36 6.53 -12.20 5.12
CA MET A 36 6.28 -10.76 5.00
C MET A 36 6.36 -10.07 6.37
N ALA A 37 5.71 -10.63 7.38
CA ALA A 37 5.71 -10.06 8.73
C ALA A 37 7.11 -10.03 9.35
N GLU A 38 7.88 -11.12 9.19
CA GLU A 38 9.27 -11.19 9.65
C GLU A 38 10.14 -10.19 8.90
N GLY A 39 10.03 -10.13 7.56
CA GLY A 39 10.81 -9.21 6.73
C GLY A 39 10.54 -7.74 7.01
N LEU A 40 9.27 -7.38 7.25
CA LEU A 40 8.85 -6.04 7.66
C LEU A 40 9.36 -5.72 9.07
N SER A 41 9.25 -6.66 10.01
CA SER A 41 9.75 -6.48 11.39
C SER A 41 11.27 -6.31 11.43
N ALA A 42 12.01 -7.06 10.61
CA ALA A 42 13.47 -6.93 10.46
C ALA A 42 13.90 -5.56 9.91
N ARG A 43 12.99 -4.87 9.22
CA ARG A 43 13.14 -3.48 8.74
C ARG A 43 12.53 -2.46 9.69
N HIS A 44 12.27 -2.85 10.93
CA HIS A 44 11.67 -2.00 11.97
C HIS A 44 10.28 -1.47 11.60
N ARG A 45 9.50 -2.26 10.86
CA ARG A 45 8.15 -1.91 10.42
C ARG A 45 7.17 -3.03 10.78
N PRO A 46 7.07 -3.39 12.07
CA PRO A 46 6.26 -4.53 12.47
C PRO A 46 4.81 -4.31 12.01
N PRO A 47 4.21 -5.28 11.30
CA PRO A 47 2.83 -5.17 10.88
C PRO A 47 1.90 -5.31 12.07
N PHE A 48 0.86 -4.48 12.09
CA PHE A 48 -0.16 -4.50 13.13
C PHE A 48 -1.51 -5.00 12.62
N ALA A 49 -1.69 -5.14 11.31
CA ALA A 49 -2.89 -5.75 10.77
C ALA A 49 -2.60 -6.64 9.57
N TYR A 50 -3.38 -7.71 9.42
CA TYR A 50 -3.20 -8.68 8.34
C TYR A 50 -4.50 -9.42 8.03
N GLY A 51 -4.67 -9.80 6.77
CA GLY A 51 -5.77 -10.66 6.35
C GLY A 51 -5.58 -12.12 6.78
N ASN A 52 -6.59 -12.93 6.52
CA ASN A 52 -6.52 -14.38 6.73
C ASN A 52 -5.43 -15.04 5.85
N ASP A 53 -4.97 -16.22 6.27
CA ASP A 53 -4.11 -17.06 5.44
C ASP A 53 -4.76 -17.34 4.08
N THR A 54 -4.00 -17.14 3.01
CA THR A 54 -4.46 -17.33 1.63
C THR A 54 -3.87 -18.60 1.01
N ALA A 55 -4.54 -19.12 -0.01
CA ALA A 55 -4.01 -20.27 -0.74
C ALA A 55 -2.76 -19.87 -1.54
N ALA A 56 -1.93 -20.85 -1.88
CA ALA A 56 -0.74 -20.60 -2.69
C ALA A 56 -1.13 -19.98 -4.04
N GLY A 57 -0.63 -18.78 -4.32
CA GLY A 57 -0.93 -18.04 -5.55
C GLY A 57 -2.08 -17.04 -5.42
N ASP A 58 -2.70 -16.91 -4.25
CA ASP A 58 -3.65 -15.84 -3.95
C ASP A 58 -2.95 -14.65 -3.28
N TRP A 59 -3.59 -13.48 -3.36
CA TRP A 59 -3.13 -12.25 -2.71
C TRP A 59 -3.43 -12.28 -1.22
N GLY A 60 -2.39 -12.27 -0.39
CA GLY A 60 -2.48 -11.89 1.02
C GLY A 60 -2.42 -10.38 1.21
N VAL A 61 -2.76 -9.92 2.41
CA VAL A 61 -2.74 -8.49 2.76
C VAL A 61 -2.14 -8.28 4.15
N ILE A 62 -1.34 -7.23 4.28
CA ILE A 62 -0.71 -6.82 5.54
C ILE A 62 -0.61 -5.30 5.60
N VAL A 63 -0.70 -4.76 6.81
CA VAL A 63 -0.67 -3.32 7.10
C VAL A 63 0.37 -3.08 8.19
N HIS A 64 1.19 -2.06 7.98
CA HIS A 64 2.17 -1.61 8.96
C HIS A 64 2.24 -0.08 8.98
N HIS A 65 2.96 0.47 9.95
CA HIS A 65 3.18 1.91 10.02
C HIS A 65 4.10 2.35 8.88
N MET A 66 3.83 3.51 8.29
CA MET A 66 4.69 4.09 7.26
C MET A 66 6.12 4.32 7.77
N PHE A 67 6.22 4.79 9.02
CA PHE A 67 7.47 5.12 9.68
C PHE A 67 7.61 4.39 11.01
N ASN A 68 8.83 4.28 11.50
CA ASN A 68 9.09 3.96 12.89
C ASN A 68 9.35 5.25 13.66
N ARG A 69 9.17 5.25 14.99
CA ARG A 69 9.26 6.40 15.88
C ARG A 69 10.53 7.26 15.70
N ASP A 70 11.63 6.64 15.26
CA ASP A 70 12.94 7.28 15.08
C ASP A 70 13.47 7.21 13.63
N ASP A 71 12.67 6.74 12.67
CA ASP A 71 13.09 6.49 11.29
C ASP A 71 12.00 6.89 10.28
N TYR A 72 12.33 7.93 9.50
CA TYR A 72 11.47 8.53 8.48
C TYR A 72 11.82 8.06 7.06
N ASP A 73 12.74 7.12 6.89
CA ASP A 73 13.12 6.64 5.57
C ASP A 73 12.00 5.78 4.96
N GLU A 74 11.84 5.88 3.63
CA GLU A 74 10.99 4.97 2.88
C GLU A 74 11.55 3.54 2.99
N ILE A 75 10.67 2.55 3.11
CA ILE A 75 11.07 1.14 3.13
C ILE A 75 11.36 0.71 1.70
N ASP A 76 12.53 0.09 1.49
CA ASP A 76 12.78 -0.66 0.27
C ASP A 76 12.10 -2.05 0.34
N TYR A 77 11.03 -2.23 -0.44
CA TYR A 77 10.30 -3.50 -0.53
C TYR A 77 10.93 -4.49 -1.52
N LEU A 78 12.00 -4.13 -2.23
CA LEU A 78 12.68 -5.05 -3.16
C LEU A 78 13.12 -6.33 -2.46
N ASP A 79 13.69 -6.20 -1.27
CA ASP A 79 14.11 -7.34 -0.47
C ASP A 79 12.95 -8.18 0.09
N LEU A 80 11.73 -7.62 0.10
CA LEU A 80 10.50 -8.32 0.50
C LEU A 80 9.81 -9.00 -0.70
N CYS A 81 10.28 -8.72 -1.93
CA CYS A 81 9.77 -9.29 -3.16
C CYS A 81 10.81 -10.25 -3.76
N PRO A 82 10.97 -11.49 -3.27
CA PRO A 82 11.87 -12.44 -3.93
C PRO A 82 11.38 -12.82 -5.34
N GLN A 83 12.22 -13.49 -6.13
CA GLN A 83 11.82 -14.04 -7.42
C GLN A 83 10.59 -14.95 -7.28
N GLY A 84 9.58 -14.76 -8.14
CA GLY A 84 8.29 -15.47 -8.06
C GLY A 84 7.28 -14.83 -7.09
N ALA A 85 7.65 -13.76 -6.39
CA ALA A 85 6.73 -12.96 -5.60
C ALA A 85 6.27 -11.70 -6.35
N GLU A 86 5.15 -11.16 -5.89
CA GLU A 86 4.51 -9.97 -6.42
C GLU A 86 3.95 -9.17 -5.25
N LEU A 87 4.20 -7.86 -5.22
CA LEU A 87 3.72 -6.95 -4.19
C LEU A 87 3.00 -5.76 -4.81
N MET A 88 1.90 -5.33 -4.21
CA MET A 88 1.29 -4.03 -4.46
C MET A 88 1.24 -3.25 -3.14
N VAL A 89 2.01 -2.16 -3.07
CA VAL A 89 2.17 -1.32 -1.88
C VAL A 89 1.44 0.00 -2.12
N PHE A 90 0.50 0.33 -1.26
CA PHE A 90 -0.17 1.62 -1.24
C PHE A 90 0.29 2.43 -0.04
N VAL A 91 0.79 3.63 -0.31
CA VAL A 91 1.25 4.60 0.69
C VAL A 91 0.23 5.75 0.71
N PRO A 92 -0.88 5.60 1.47
CA PRO A 92 -1.88 6.65 1.60
C PRO A 92 -1.32 7.86 2.35
N ASN A 93 -1.69 9.06 1.88
CA ASN A 93 -1.58 10.35 2.55
C ASN A 93 -0.34 10.57 3.45
N PRO A 94 0.88 10.66 2.89
CA PRO A 94 2.03 11.08 3.67
C PRO A 94 1.87 12.55 4.06
N CYS A 95 1.66 12.79 5.36
CA CYS A 95 1.56 14.08 6.07
C CYS A 95 1.86 15.35 5.22
N VAL A 96 0.92 16.30 5.19
CA VAL A 96 1.04 17.65 4.57
C VAL A 96 2.33 18.39 4.92
N ALA A 97 2.95 18.13 6.08
CA ALA A 97 4.23 18.72 6.47
C ALA A 97 5.44 18.23 5.64
N LYS A 98 5.29 17.12 4.89
CA LYS A 98 6.39 16.37 4.26
C LYS A 98 6.43 16.50 2.72
N ALA A 99 5.48 17.20 2.10
CA ALA A 99 5.48 17.54 0.67
C ALA A 99 5.69 16.35 -0.29
N HIS A 100 5.14 15.19 0.05
CA HIS A 100 5.06 14.04 -0.85
C HIS A 100 3.58 13.69 -1.01
N GLY A 101 3.14 13.41 -2.23
CA GLY A 101 1.79 12.94 -2.52
C GLY A 101 1.61 11.44 -2.22
N PRO A 102 0.37 10.92 -2.27
CA PRO A 102 0.13 9.49 -2.19
C PRO A 102 0.82 8.76 -3.34
N LYS A 103 1.35 7.57 -3.04
CA LYS A 103 2.05 6.73 -4.02
C LYS A 103 1.61 5.30 -3.94
N ALA A 104 1.76 4.60 -5.06
CA ALA A 104 1.66 3.16 -5.08
C ALA A 104 2.82 2.53 -5.85
N TYR A 105 3.32 1.41 -5.34
CA TYR A 105 4.45 0.69 -5.90
C TYR A 105 4.03 -0.75 -6.22
N HIS A 106 4.28 -1.17 -7.45
CA HIS A 106 4.12 -2.53 -7.91
C HIS A 106 5.50 -3.19 -8.07
N TYR A 107 5.74 -4.26 -7.32
CA TYR A 107 6.95 -5.07 -7.40
C TYR A 107 6.61 -6.45 -7.95
N GLN A 108 7.46 -6.95 -8.84
CA GLN A 108 7.28 -8.27 -9.42
C GLN A 108 8.66 -8.90 -9.68
N ASP A 109 8.83 -10.15 -9.26
CA ASP A 109 10.04 -10.93 -9.49
C ASP A 109 11.33 -10.24 -9.00
N GLY A 110 11.26 -9.55 -7.85
CA GLY A 110 12.41 -8.83 -7.27
C GLY A 110 12.81 -7.56 -7.99
N GLN A 111 11.88 -6.95 -8.72
CA GLN A 111 12.07 -5.67 -9.38
C GLN A 111 10.89 -4.73 -9.15
N VAL A 112 11.17 -3.42 -9.16
CA VAL A 112 10.12 -2.42 -9.30
C VAL A 112 9.55 -2.52 -10.72
N SER A 113 8.29 -2.91 -10.83
CA SER A 113 7.57 -2.94 -12.10
C SER A 113 6.93 -1.58 -12.40
N SER A 114 6.30 -0.97 -11.40
CA SER A 114 5.67 0.35 -11.53
C SER A 114 5.81 1.14 -10.25
N CYS A 115 6.13 2.43 -10.36
CA CYS A 115 5.90 3.43 -9.34
C CYS A 115 4.87 4.40 -9.90
N ILE A 116 3.80 4.63 -9.13
CA ILE A 116 2.65 5.44 -9.52
C ILE A 116 2.59 6.58 -8.50
N ASP A 117 2.98 7.76 -8.93
CA ASP A 117 2.75 9.00 -8.21
C ASP A 117 1.33 9.46 -8.50
N TYR A 118 0.49 9.66 -7.50
CA TYR A 118 -0.91 10.01 -7.75
C TYR A 118 -1.02 11.43 -8.34
N GLU A 119 -0.02 12.29 -8.13
CA GLU A 119 0.05 13.63 -8.72
C GLU A 119 0.45 13.62 -10.21
N ASP A 120 1.13 12.57 -10.67
CA ASP A 120 1.58 12.39 -12.07
C ASP A 120 1.60 10.89 -12.46
N PRO A 121 0.42 10.22 -12.53
CA PRO A 121 0.33 8.76 -12.51
C PRO A 121 0.67 8.09 -13.84
N ASP A 122 0.69 8.86 -14.93
CA ASP A 122 1.05 8.41 -16.28
C ASP A 122 2.49 8.76 -16.65
N TYR A 123 3.26 9.33 -15.72
CA TYR A 123 4.68 9.57 -15.88
C TYR A 123 5.44 8.27 -16.18
N VAL A 124 6.18 8.28 -17.29
CA VAL A 124 7.14 7.24 -17.66
C VAL A 124 8.52 7.89 -17.75
N GLY A 125 9.24 7.87 -16.63
CA GLY A 125 10.55 8.51 -16.51
C GLY A 125 11.73 7.57 -16.63
N GLU A 126 12.91 8.17 -16.77
CA GLU A 126 14.19 7.47 -16.66
C GLU A 126 14.44 6.95 -15.24
N TYR A 127 13.93 7.66 -14.24
CA TYR A 127 14.19 7.35 -12.84
C TYR A 127 13.26 6.26 -12.31
N TRP A 128 11.97 6.33 -12.63
CA TRP A 128 10.94 5.48 -12.01
C TRP A 128 10.19 4.71 -13.11
N PRO A 129 10.32 3.36 -13.17
CA PRO A 129 9.56 2.58 -14.12
C PRO A 129 8.07 2.68 -13.80
N ASN A 130 7.23 2.81 -14.81
CA ASN A 130 5.77 2.80 -14.65
C ASN A 130 5.12 2.02 -15.79
N LYS A 131 5.05 0.69 -15.64
CA LYS A 131 4.38 -0.17 -16.64
C LYS A 131 2.85 -0.01 -16.64
N MET A 132 2.28 0.60 -15.61
CA MET A 132 0.83 0.86 -15.53
C MET A 132 0.42 2.18 -16.18
N ALA A 133 1.36 3.07 -16.50
CA ALA A 133 1.05 4.35 -17.17
C ALA A 133 0.12 4.20 -18.39
N PRO A 134 0.31 3.25 -19.34
CA PRO A 134 -0.60 3.13 -20.48
C PRO A 134 -2.05 2.77 -20.07
N LEU A 135 -2.22 1.96 -19.03
CA LEU A 135 -3.54 1.63 -18.47
C LEU A 135 -4.19 2.88 -17.87
N ILE A 136 -3.42 3.62 -17.07
CA ILE A 136 -3.86 4.83 -16.38
C ILE A 136 -4.25 5.92 -17.39
N THR A 137 -3.40 6.19 -18.39
CA THR A 137 -3.71 7.14 -19.47
C THR A 137 -4.97 6.74 -20.22
N ALA A 138 -5.16 5.44 -20.50
CA ALA A 138 -6.34 4.95 -21.22
C ALA A 138 -7.64 5.08 -20.41
N ALA A 139 -7.55 5.05 -19.08
CA ALA A 139 -8.71 5.25 -18.20
C ALA A 139 -9.21 6.71 -18.21
N GLY A 140 -8.35 7.67 -18.54
CA GLY A 140 -8.74 9.07 -18.72
C GLY A 140 -9.37 9.70 -17.49
N LEU A 141 -8.89 9.32 -16.29
CA LEU A 141 -9.40 9.83 -15.02
C LEU A 141 -9.15 11.35 -14.90
N ASP A 142 -10.13 12.06 -14.32
CA ASP A 142 -10.04 13.50 -14.11
C ASP A 142 -9.35 13.80 -12.77
N HIS A 143 -8.12 14.31 -12.82
CA HIS A 143 -7.33 14.65 -11.63
C HIS A 143 -7.96 15.77 -10.77
N GLN A 144 -8.92 16.54 -11.30
CA GLN A 144 -9.63 17.57 -10.52
C GLN A 144 -10.82 17.00 -9.73
N ASN A 145 -11.14 15.73 -9.94
CA ASN A 145 -12.24 15.07 -9.24
C ASN A 145 -11.81 14.73 -7.80
N GLU A 146 -12.66 15.07 -6.82
CA GLU A 146 -12.42 14.77 -5.40
C GLU A 146 -12.25 13.27 -5.12
N THR A 147 -12.75 12.40 -6.00
CA THR A 147 -12.66 10.93 -5.88
C THR A 147 -11.58 10.32 -6.79
N TYR A 148 -10.71 11.15 -7.38
CA TYR A 148 -9.71 10.70 -8.33
C TYR A 148 -8.75 9.64 -7.75
N GLU A 149 -8.25 9.85 -6.52
CA GLU A 149 -7.34 8.90 -5.87
C GLU A 149 -8.03 7.54 -5.59
N GLU A 150 -9.31 7.58 -5.22
CA GLU A 150 -10.14 6.39 -5.06
C GLU A 150 -10.31 5.65 -6.39
N GLN A 151 -10.63 6.37 -7.47
CA GLN A 151 -10.79 5.80 -8.81
C GLN A 151 -9.49 5.20 -9.36
N LEU A 152 -8.37 5.89 -9.18
CA LEU A 152 -7.05 5.41 -9.59
C LEU A 152 -6.65 4.14 -8.84
N THR A 153 -6.85 4.12 -7.52
CA THR A 153 -6.59 2.93 -6.72
C THR A 153 -7.49 1.77 -7.13
N GLN A 154 -8.77 2.01 -7.37
CA GLN A 154 -9.69 0.98 -7.84
C GLN A 154 -9.25 0.41 -9.20
N LEU A 155 -8.80 1.26 -10.12
CA LEU A 155 -8.25 0.83 -11.41
C LEU A 155 -7.05 -0.12 -11.23
N ILE A 156 -6.14 0.21 -10.30
CA ILE A 156 -4.98 -0.63 -9.97
C ILE A 156 -5.44 -1.97 -9.39
N CYS A 157 -6.35 -1.92 -8.41
CA CYS A 157 -6.91 -3.11 -7.77
C CYS A 157 -7.58 -4.04 -8.79
N ASP A 158 -8.42 -3.50 -9.68
CA ASP A 158 -9.13 -4.26 -10.70
C ASP A 158 -8.17 -4.88 -11.72
N HIS A 159 -7.13 -4.13 -12.12
CA HIS A 159 -6.14 -4.60 -13.08
C HIS A 159 -5.32 -5.79 -12.55
N LEU A 160 -4.91 -5.73 -11.29
CA LEU A 160 -4.13 -6.77 -10.63
C LEU A 160 -4.98 -7.89 -10.01
N GLY A 161 -6.31 -7.71 -9.97
CA GLY A 161 -7.22 -8.63 -9.30
C GLY A 161 -6.99 -8.69 -7.79
N LEU A 162 -6.71 -7.55 -7.16
CA LEU A 162 -6.51 -7.46 -5.71
C LEU A 162 -7.85 -7.70 -5.00
N PRO A 163 -7.86 -8.47 -3.90
CA PRO A 163 -9.07 -8.67 -3.13
C PRO A 163 -9.51 -7.36 -2.46
N ALA A 164 -10.81 -7.12 -2.43
CA ALA A 164 -11.38 -6.02 -1.68
C ALA A 164 -11.01 -6.14 -0.19
N LEU A 165 -10.67 -5.02 0.45
CA LEU A 165 -10.49 -4.99 1.89
C LEU A 165 -11.83 -5.14 2.60
N ASP A 166 -11.89 -6.11 3.49
CA ASP A 166 -13.04 -6.34 4.36
C ASP A 166 -12.58 -6.32 5.82
N ARG A 167 -13.18 -5.42 6.61
CA ARG A 167 -12.85 -5.24 8.03
C ARG A 167 -13.04 -6.53 8.83
N ASP A 168 -14.01 -7.34 8.44
CA ASP A 168 -14.33 -8.59 9.14
C ASP A 168 -13.29 -9.69 8.87
N THR A 169 -12.42 -9.49 7.87
CA THR A 169 -11.39 -10.45 7.45
C THR A 169 -9.97 -10.04 7.85
N ILE A 170 -9.81 -8.86 8.45
CA ILE A 170 -8.53 -8.32 8.89
C ILE A 170 -8.41 -8.47 10.41
N THR A 171 -7.35 -9.15 10.83
CA THR A 171 -6.94 -9.18 12.24
C THR A 171 -6.09 -7.95 12.55
N VAL A 172 -6.35 -7.28 13.67
CA VAL A 172 -5.61 -6.08 14.12
C VAL A 172 -5.05 -6.30 15.52
N ASP A 173 -3.74 -6.14 15.68
CA ASP A 173 -3.05 -6.03 16.96
C ASP A 173 -3.16 -4.59 17.47
N ARG A 174 -4.16 -4.34 18.32
CA ARG A 174 -4.44 -3.01 18.88
C ARG A 174 -3.40 -2.54 19.88
N ASP A 175 -2.72 -3.45 20.55
CA ASP A 175 -1.66 -3.09 21.50
C ASP A 175 -0.44 -2.58 20.74
N LEU A 176 -0.11 -3.21 19.60
CA LEU A 176 0.94 -2.72 18.72
C LEU A 176 0.60 -1.36 18.12
N VAL A 177 -0.63 -1.16 17.60
CA VAL A 177 -1.10 0.15 17.12
C VAL A 177 -0.91 1.23 18.18
N ALA A 178 -1.37 0.97 19.42
CA ALA A 178 -1.29 1.95 20.51
C ALA A 178 0.14 2.24 20.97
N SER A 179 1.11 1.38 20.67
CA SER A 179 2.52 1.60 21.05
C SER A 179 3.26 2.59 20.14
N TYR A 180 2.71 2.87 18.95
CA TYR A 180 3.29 3.79 17.96
C TYR A 180 2.68 5.19 17.97
N PHE A 181 1.57 5.40 18.70
CA PHE A 181 0.92 6.70 18.90
C PHE A 181 1.13 7.24 20.32
#